data_AF-A0A847WHX0-F1
#
_entry.id   AF-A0A847WHX0-F1
#
_cell.length_a   1.000
_cell.length_b   1.000
_cell.length_c   1.000
_cell.angle_alpha   90.00
_cell.angle_beta   90.00
_cell.angle_gamma   90.00
#
_symmetry.space_group_name_H-M   'P 1'
#
loop_
_entity.id
_entity.type
_entity.pdbx_description
1 polymer ?
#
loop_
_entity_poly.entity_id
_entity_poly.type
_entity_poly.pdbx_seq_one_letter_code
_entity_poly.pdbx_strand_id
1 'polypeptide(L)'
;MKFSNEIKMINYEEPLPIIKLSTLEINLSLTPHTIYTGALTITNQGGGELRGQIFCPDPYIQCNTTTWEQNKQVCIYRVDTMGMEIGKTYKTSFTILSNGGEVFLPILITIEALEERAEDRFIGWTSIEEFAQLAKTDWEESVTKFNSEEFLNWLHQVQHQSFISLYQYVKKSFSPETAIEAFLVGSGVKKPSQLALAASKTNIRLIPGQTKDVDYVVEVQQEEWGFVQAKVYTTVDWIQLWKESLTNKDFDQQGRAYIPFRIIPTTVGKKYETGVLIIETQYQTLVYEVNVVKRKELEYRLSQKSFEKEDKGELIITNYTGEDLMIHIRPSVSWVRFEAKKYLIAKQARIPFSVRFTSWDKWMSQMFSSNRLFQQVTITVQTQIHKKRVQEIIPLIVGTQTDPLHSVIKLEDQESDV
;
A
#
# COMPACT_ATOMS: atom_id res chain seq x y z
N MET A 1 -100.57 4.60 -75.96
CA MET A 1 -99.63 4.84 -74.85
C MET A 1 -98.33 5.35 -75.44
N LYS A 2 -97.96 6.60 -75.15
CA LYS A 2 -96.69 7.20 -75.59
C LYS A 2 -95.64 6.89 -74.53
N PHE A 3 -94.61 6.13 -74.87
CA PHE A 3 -93.41 5.99 -74.05
C PHE A 3 -92.44 7.10 -74.46
N SER A 4 -92.15 8.01 -73.54
CA SER A 4 -91.08 8.99 -73.69
C SER A 4 -89.78 8.38 -73.16
N ASN A 5 -88.79 8.22 -74.04
CA ASN A 5 -87.41 7.95 -73.63
C ASN A 5 -86.81 9.26 -73.10
N GLU A 6 -86.95 9.52 -71.80
CA GLU A 6 -86.15 10.54 -71.13
C GLU A 6 -84.79 9.92 -70.75
N ILE A 7 -83.74 10.34 -71.46
CA ILE A 7 -82.36 10.08 -71.05
C ILE A 7 -82.06 11.06 -69.90
N LYS A 8 -82.02 10.55 -68.67
CA LYS A 8 -81.48 11.30 -67.53
C LYS A 8 -79.95 11.28 -67.63
N MET A 9 -79.35 12.42 -67.96
CA MET A 9 -77.92 12.64 -67.73
C MET A 9 -77.70 12.73 -66.22
N ILE A 10 -77.20 11.66 -65.62
CA ILE A 10 -76.72 11.68 -64.24
C ILE A 10 -75.29 12.21 -64.31
N ASN A 11 -75.10 13.47 -63.93
CA ASN A 11 -73.76 14.03 -63.76
C ASN A 11 -73.20 13.48 -62.44
N TYR A 12 -72.40 12.42 -62.52
CA TYR A 12 -71.75 11.81 -61.36
C TYR A 12 -70.38 12.49 -61.20
N GLU A 13 -70.34 13.61 -60.48
CA GLU A 13 -69.07 14.20 -60.04
C GLU A 13 -68.63 13.46 -58.77
N GLU A 14 -67.84 12.39 -58.93
CA GLU A 14 -67.17 11.80 -57.77
C GLU A 14 -66.14 12.80 -57.23
N PRO A 15 -66.17 13.12 -55.93
CA PRO A 15 -65.18 14.02 -55.36
C PRO A 15 -63.79 13.37 -55.48
N LEU A 16 -62.88 14.04 -56.18
CA LEU A 16 -61.55 13.51 -56.48
C LEU A 16 -60.67 13.46 -55.22
N PRO A 17 -59.78 12.46 -55.11
CA PRO A 17 -58.83 12.39 -54.01
C PRO A 17 -57.80 13.51 -54.12
N ILE A 18 -57.34 14.01 -52.97
CA ILE A 18 -56.30 15.04 -52.86
C ILE A 18 -55.25 14.50 -51.91
N ILE A 19 -54.05 14.28 -52.43
CA ILE A 19 -52.94 13.75 -51.64
C ILE A 19 -52.34 14.82 -50.73
N LYS A 20 -52.09 14.45 -49.46
CA LYS A 20 -51.30 15.23 -48.51
C LYS A 20 -50.29 14.35 -47.79
N LEU A 21 -49.11 14.91 -47.56
CA LEU A 21 -48.04 14.27 -46.81
C LEU A 21 -47.95 14.84 -45.39
N SER A 22 -47.45 14.04 -44.45
CA SER A 22 -47.18 14.50 -43.08
C SER A 22 -46.02 15.48 -42.97
N THR A 23 -45.14 15.53 -43.98
CA THR A 23 -44.04 16.49 -44.07
C THR A 23 -43.83 16.92 -45.53
N LEU A 24 -43.23 18.09 -45.73
CA LEU A 24 -42.89 18.65 -47.05
C LEU A 24 -41.45 18.33 -47.46
N GLU A 25 -40.59 17.94 -46.51
CA GLU A 25 -39.21 17.52 -46.74
C GLU A 25 -38.74 16.60 -45.61
N ILE A 26 -37.67 15.83 -45.88
CA ILE A 26 -36.98 15.00 -44.90
C ILE A 26 -35.53 15.46 -44.82
N ASN A 27 -35.13 16.04 -43.69
CA ASN A 27 -33.75 16.43 -43.41
C ASN A 27 -33.18 15.54 -42.31
N LEU A 28 -32.10 14.82 -42.60
CA LEU A 28 -31.48 13.87 -41.68
C LEU A 28 -30.00 14.21 -41.50
N SER A 29 -29.54 14.27 -40.25
CA SER A 29 -28.13 14.25 -39.88
C SER A 29 -27.82 12.86 -39.31
N LEU A 30 -27.03 12.06 -40.03
CA LEU A 30 -26.78 10.65 -39.72
C LEU A 30 -25.28 10.37 -39.57
N THR A 31 -24.96 9.32 -38.81
CA THR A 31 -23.60 8.82 -38.63
C THR A 31 -23.25 7.83 -39.75
N PRO A 32 -22.01 7.78 -40.25
CA PRO A 32 -21.61 6.82 -41.27
C PRO A 32 -21.69 5.37 -40.73
N HIS A 33 -21.93 4.38 -41.60
CA HIS A 33 -22.02 2.95 -41.24
C HIS A 33 -23.19 2.59 -40.30
N THR A 34 -24.29 3.36 -40.33
CA THR A 34 -25.47 3.12 -39.51
C THR A 34 -26.74 2.92 -40.36
N ILE A 35 -27.78 2.40 -39.72
CA ILE A 35 -29.10 2.23 -40.34
C ILE A 35 -30.08 3.15 -39.60
N TYR A 36 -30.70 4.05 -40.32
CA TYR A 36 -31.79 4.90 -39.82
C TYR A 36 -33.13 4.39 -40.34
N THR A 37 -34.17 4.49 -39.52
CA THR A 37 -35.55 4.16 -39.93
C THR A 37 -36.47 5.33 -39.58
N GLY A 38 -37.25 5.79 -40.55
CA GLY A 38 -38.22 6.86 -40.38
C GLY A 38 -39.59 6.47 -40.92
N ALA A 39 -40.58 7.33 -40.69
CA ALA A 39 -41.94 7.13 -41.18
C ALA A 39 -42.50 8.39 -41.83
N LEU A 40 -43.28 8.20 -42.89
CA LEU A 40 -44.05 9.21 -43.60
C LEU A 40 -45.51 8.79 -43.60
N THR A 41 -46.44 9.71 -43.37
CA THR A 41 -47.88 9.42 -43.53
C THR A 41 -48.42 10.14 -44.75
N ILE A 42 -49.16 9.40 -45.58
CA ILE A 42 -49.91 9.88 -46.74
C ILE A 42 -51.40 9.89 -46.34
N THR A 43 -52.11 10.99 -46.59
CA THR A 43 -53.54 11.12 -46.31
C THR A 43 -54.31 11.69 -47.49
N ASN A 44 -55.55 11.22 -47.68
CA ASN A 44 -56.52 11.83 -48.59
C ASN A 44 -57.25 12.97 -47.88
N GLN A 45 -57.20 14.17 -48.45
CA GLN A 45 -57.99 15.33 -48.00
C GLN A 45 -59.16 15.67 -48.93
N GLY A 46 -59.28 14.96 -50.05
CA GLY A 46 -60.39 15.08 -51.00
C GLY A 46 -61.48 14.07 -50.72
N GLY A 47 -62.22 13.71 -51.76
CA GLY A 47 -63.16 12.60 -51.71
C GLY A 47 -62.59 11.31 -52.32
N GLY A 48 -63.46 10.31 -52.49
CA GLY A 48 -63.08 9.03 -53.08
C GLY A 48 -62.04 8.24 -52.28
N GLU A 49 -61.46 7.24 -52.93
CA GLU A 49 -60.35 6.44 -52.40
C GLU A 49 -59.04 6.85 -53.06
N LEU A 50 -58.05 7.17 -52.23
CA LEU A 50 -56.69 7.46 -52.67
C LEU A 50 -55.92 6.15 -52.85
N ARG A 51 -55.37 5.97 -54.04
CA ARG A 51 -54.47 4.87 -54.38
C ARG A 51 -53.26 5.37 -55.15
N GLY A 52 -52.13 4.72 -54.94
CA GLY A 52 -50.90 5.12 -55.61
C GLY A 52 -49.71 4.22 -55.32
N GLN A 53 -48.55 4.69 -55.75
CA GLN A 53 -47.27 4.04 -55.56
C GLN A 53 -46.19 5.05 -55.14
N ILE A 54 -45.24 4.58 -54.33
CA ILE A 54 -44.10 5.36 -53.84
C ILE A 54 -42.82 4.60 -54.20
N PHE A 55 -41.84 5.32 -54.74
CA PHE A 55 -40.52 4.76 -54.99
C PHE A 55 -39.44 5.82 -54.78
N CYS A 56 -38.23 5.37 -54.47
CA CYS A 56 -37.03 6.19 -54.37
C CYS A 56 -35.97 5.61 -55.33
N PRO A 57 -35.33 6.44 -56.17
CA PRO A 57 -34.29 5.95 -57.08
C PRO A 57 -32.95 5.66 -56.37
N ASP A 58 -32.79 6.06 -55.11
CA ASP A 58 -31.52 5.98 -54.39
C ASP A 58 -31.30 4.59 -53.75
N PRO A 59 -30.19 3.89 -54.04
CA PRO A 59 -29.94 2.54 -53.52
C PRO A 59 -29.76 2.49 -51.99
N TYR A 60 -29.44 3.62 -51.35
CA TYR A 60 -29.27 3.70 -49.91
C TYR A 60 -30.60 3.86 -49.16
N ILE A 61 -31.70 4.10 -49.87
CA ILE A 61 -33.03 4.32 -49.27
C ILE A 61 -34.01 3.27 -49.74
N GLN A 62 -34.64 2.58 -48.79
CA GLN A 62 -35.67 1.57 -49.04
C GLN A 62 -36.97 1.99 -48.37
N CYS A 63 -38.10 1.87 -49.08
CA CYS A 63 -39.44 2.07 -48.51
C CYS A 63 -40.17 0.73 -48.47
N ASN A 64 -40.80 0.41 -47.33
CA ASN A 64 -41.52 -0.86 -47.16
C ASN A 64 -42.82 -0.90 -47.98
N THR A 65 -43.47 0.25 -48.14
CA THR A 65 -44.67 0.41 -48.95
C THR A 65 -44.24 0.75 -50.37
N THR A 66 -44.69 -0.02 -51.35
CA THR A 66 -44.49 0.27 -52.78
C THR A 66 -45.78 0.74 -53.44
N THR A 67 -46.93 0.17 -53.06
CA THR A 67 -48.28 0.56 -53.49
C THR A 67 -49.23 0.65 -52.29
N TRP A 68 -50.28 1.47 -52.39
CA TRP A 68 -51.33 1.57 -51.38
C TRP A 68 -52.70 1.89 -52.00
N GLU A 69 -53.78 1.50 -51.32
CA GLU A 69 -55.18 1.72 -51.73
C GLU A 69 -56.04 2.13 -50.51
N GLN A 70 -55.53 3.06 -49.69
CA GLN A 70 -56.19 3.52 -48.47
C GLN A 70 -56.09 5.04 -48.34
N ASN A 71 -57.12 5.66 -47.76
CA ASN A 71 -57.16 7.11 -47.52
C ASN A 71 -56.17 7.60 -46.45
N LYS A 72 -55.53 6.69 -45.71
CA LYS A 72 -54.42 6.98 -44.81
C LYS A 72 -53.43 5.82 -44.84
N GLN A 73 -52.19 6.10 -45.22
CA GLN A 73 -51.11 5.11 -45.30
C GLN A 73 -49.89 5.60 -44.52
N VAL A 74 -49.29 4.74 -43.71
CA VAL A 74 -47.98 4.99 -43.09
C VAL A 74 -46.91 4.20 -43.87
N CYS A 75 -45.91 4.91 -44.41
CA CYS A 75 -44.78 4.35 -45.14
C CYS A 75 -43.54 4.43 -44.26
N ILE A 76 -42.92 3.28 -43.98
CA ILE A 76 -41.68 3.20 -43.22
C ILE A 76 -40.53 3.15 -44.22
N TYR A 77 -39.56 4.03 -44.06
CA TYR A 77 -38.37 4.06 -44.89
C TYR A 77 -37.12 3.78 -44.05
N ARG A 78 -36.14 3.14 -44.69
CA ARG A 78 -34.85 2.77 -44.14
C ARG A 78 -33.77 3.46 -44.96
N VAL A 79 -32.82 4.10 -44.27
CA VAL A 79 -31.61 4.68 -44.87
C VAL A 79 -30.41 3.89 -44.36
N ASP A 80 -29.62 3.34 -45.28
CA ASP A 80 -28.39 2.62 -44.98
C ASP A 80 -27.19 3.52 -45.36
N THR A 81 -26.47 4.03 -44.36
CA THR A 81 -25.35 4.96 -44.60
C THR A 81 -24.04 4.23 -44.88
N MET A 82 -24.09 2.93 -45.17
CA MET A 82 -22.92 2.13 -45.51
C MET A 82 -22.27 2.65 -46.81
N GLY A 83 -21.05 3.19 -46.71
CA GLY A 83 -20.28 3.71 -47.84
C GLY A 83 -20.50 5.20 -48.12
N MET A 84 -21.28 5.90 -47.29
CA MET A 84 -21.40 7.36 -47.35
C MET A 84 -20.24 8.04 -46.60
N GLU A 85 -19.75 9.16 -47.13
CA GLU A 85 -18.57 9.86 -46.60
C GLU A 85 -18.93 10.97 -45.60
N ILE A 86 -18.14 11.08 -44.53
CA ILE A 86 -18.28 12.13 -43.50
C ILE A 86 -18.14 13.53 -44.10
N GLY A 87 -18.99 14.45 -43.66
CA GLY A 87 -19.03 15.84 -44.11
C GLY A 87 -19.73 16.05 -45.44
N LYS A 88 -20.23 14.98 -46.10
CA LYS A 88 -21.00 15.09 -47.34
C LYS A 88 -22.50 15.14 -47.07
N THR A 89 -23.20 15.87 -47.94
CA THR A 89 -24.66 15.88 -48.01
C THR A 89 -25.13 15.20 -49.29
N TYR A 90 -26.01 14.21 -49.14
CA TYR A 90 -26.65 13.45 -50.19
C TYR A 90 -28.08 13.98 -50.38
N LYS A 91 -28.48 14.23 -51.63
CA LYS A 91 -29.80 14.76 -51.98
C LYS A 91 -30.53 13.77 -52.87
N THR A 92 -31.75 13.42 -52.48
CA THR A 92 -32.63 12.52 -53.24
C THR A 92 -34.10 12.87 -52.95
N SER A 93 -35.06 12.05 -53.40
CA SER A 93 -36.48 12.29 -53.17
C SER A 93 -37.31 11.01 -53.26
N PHE A 94 -38.40 10.94 -52.50
CA PHE A 94 -39.49 10.02 -52.83
C PHE A 94 -40.35 10.60 -53.95
N THR A 95 -40.63 9.80 -54.97
CA THR A 95 -41.63 10.09 -55.99
C THR A 95 -42.90 9.34 -55.64
N ILE A 96 -43.98 10.09 -55.46
CA ILE A 96 -45.29 9.57 -55.06
C ILE A 96 -46.27 9.84 -56.18
N LEU A 97 -46.71 8.77 -56.85
CA LEU A 97 -47.68 8.82 -57.95
C LEU A 97 -49.02 8.30 -57.46
N SER A 98 -50.08 9.10 -57.54
CA SER A 98 -51.41 8.72 -57.09
C SER A 98 -52.51 9.20 -58.02
N ASN A 99 -53.71 8.64 -57.87
CA ASN A 99 -54.91 9.16 -58.54
C ASN A 99 -55.35 10.54 -58.01
N GLY A 100 -54.74 11.04 -56.93
CA GLY A 100 -54.93 12.39 -56.39
C GLY A 100 -53.81 13.38 -56.76
N GLY A 101 -52.88 12.98 -57.64
CA GLY A 101 -51.76 13.81 -58.10
C GLY A 101 -50.39 13.17 -57.91
N GLU A 102 -49.36 13.90 -58.35
CA GLU A 102 -47.94 13.55 -58.20
C GLU A 102 -47.28 14.49 -57.19
N VAL A 103 -46.50 13.93 -56.26
CA VAL A 103 -45.76 14.69 -55.25
C VAL A 103 -44.33 14.18 -55.19
N PHE A 104 -43.38 15.13 -55.19
CA PHE A 104 -41.98 14.87 -54.92
C PHE A 104 -41.66 15.31 -53.50
N LEU A 105 -41.23 14.37 -52.67
CA LEU A 105 -40.80 14.65 -51.31
C LEU A 105 -39.26 14.66 -51.25
N PRO A 106 -38.62 15.84 -51.18
CA PRO A 106 -37.17 15.94 -51.12
C PRO A 106 -36.61 15.37 -49.81
N ILE A 107 -35.45 14.72 -49.92
CA ILE A 107 -34.69 14.13 -48.82
C ILE A 107 -33.26 14.66 -48.89
N LEU A 108 -32.80 15.27 -47.79
CA LEU A 108 -31.40 15.65 -47.59
C LEU A 108 -30.82 14.85 -46.43
N ILE A 109 -29.71 14.15 -46.69
CA ILE A 109 -28.97 13.36 -45.71
C ILE A 109 -27.58 13.95 -45.57
N THR A 110 -27.26 14.53 -44.42
CA THR A 110 -25.90 14.98 -44.09
C THR A 110 -25.23 13.92 -43.22
N ILE A 111 -24.04 13.49 -43.63
CA ILE A 111 -23.24 12.56 -42.83
C ILE A 111 -22.33 13.35 -41.91
N GLU A 112 -22.61 13.27 -40.63
CA GLU A 112 -21.82 13.93 -39.59
C GLU A 112 -20.90 12.90 -38.95
N ALA A 113 -19.72 13.36 -38.52
CA ALA A 113 -18.92 12.56 -37.61
C ALA A 113 -19.75 12.30 -36.35
N LEU A 114 -19.50 11.16 -35.69
CA LEU A 114 -19.89 11.00 -34.29
C LEU A 114 -19.10 12.05 -33.50
N GLU A 115 -19.63 13.27 -33.42
CA GLU A 115 -19.37 14.14 -32.29
C GLU A 115 -20.11 13.49 -31.13
N GLU A 116 -19.46 12.51 -30.50
CA GLU A 116 -19.88 12.00 -29.21
C GLU A 116 -19.98 13.23 -28.31
N ARG A 117 -21.21 13.68 -28.04
CA ARG A 117 -21.50 14.81 -27.16
C ARG A 117 -20.67 14.62 -25.90
N ALA A 118 -19.71 15.53 -25.71
CA ALA A 118 -18.81 15.54 -24.56
C ALA A 118 -19.56 15.66 -23.21
N GLU A 119 -20.87 15.95 -23.24
CA GLU A 119 -21.70 16.17 -22.06
C GLU A 119 -22.20 14.87 -21.40
N ASP A 120 -22.19 13.71 -22.08
CA ASP A 120 -22.72 12.44 -21.53
C ASP A 120 -21.63 11.43 -21.08
N ARG A 121 -20.36 11.84 -21.02
CA ARG A 121 -19.29 11.06 -20.37
C ARG A 121 -18.51 11.92 -19.38
N PHE A 122 -19.19 12.40 -18.35
CA PHE A 122 -18.48 12.79 -17.13
C PHE A 122 -17.91 11.53 -16.47
N ILE A 123 -16.67 11.19 -16.84
CA ILE A 123 -15.94 10.04 -16.28
C ILE A 123 -15.54 10.31 -14.82
N GLY A 124 -15.53 11.58 -14.40
CA GLY A 124 -15.11 12.04 -13.08
C GLY A 124 -13.88 12.95 -13.11
N TRP A 125 -13.15 12.98 -14.23
CA TRP A 125 -11.93 13.76 -14.43
C TRP A 125 -11.71 14.07 -15.92
N THR A 126 -10.92 15.11 -16.18
CA THR A 126 -10.51 15.58 -17.52
C THR A 126 -9.01 15.51 -17.75
N SER A 127 -8.22 15.36 -16.66
CA SER A 127 -6.76 15.24 -16.67
C SER A 127 -6.28 14.11 -15.76
N ILE A 128 -5.01 13.72 -15.88
CA ILE A 128 -4.40 12.69 -15.02
C ILE A 128 -4.24 13.21 -13.60
N GLU A 129 -4.00 14.52 -13.45
CA GLU A 129 -3.94 15.21 -12.18
C GLU A 129 -5.28 15.17 -11.46
N GLU A 130 -6.40 15.37 -12.18
CA GLU A 130 -7.75 15.23 -11.63
C GLU A 130 -8.05 13.78 -11.25
N PHE A 131 -7.65 12.80 -12.06
CA PHE A 131 -7.76 11.39 -11.69
C PHE A 131 -6.92 11.07 -10.43
N ALA A 132 -5.74 11.67 -10.28
CA ALA A 132 -4.93 11.53 -9.08
C ALA A 132 -5.61 12.15 -7.84
N GLN A 133 -6.33 13.27 -7.98
CA GLN A 133 -7.14 13.81 -6.88
C GLN A 133 -8.26 12.86 -6.49
N LEU A 134 -8.98 12.28 -7.48
CA LEU A 134 -10.00 11.26 -7.21
C LEU A 134 -9.40 10.08 -6.44
N ALA A 135 -8.27 9.54 -6.89
CA ALA A 135 -7.59 8.44 -6.20
C ALA A 135 -7.18 8.82 -4.76
N LYS A 136 -6.75 10.06 -4.54
CA LYS A 136 -6.38 10.54 -3.20
C LYS A 136 -7.57 10.62 -2.25
N THR A 137 -8.76 10.97 -2.75
CA THR A 137 -9.97 11.10 -1.94
C THR A 137 -10.75 9.80 -1.80
N ASP A 138 -10.83 9.01 -2.87
CA ASP A 138 -11.55 7.73 -2.93
C ASP A 138 -10.75 6.71 -3.75
N TRP A 139 -9.91 5.96 -3.05
CA TRP A 139 -9.05 4.97 -3.67
C TRP A 139 -9.85 3.81 -4.28
N GLU A 140 -10.93 3.38 -3.64
CA GLU A 140 -11.72 2.23 -4.09
C GLU A 140 -12.52 2.55 -5.37
N GLU A 141 -13.12 3.74 -5.42
CA GLU A 141 -13.74 4.24 -6.65
C GLU A 141 -12.70 4.36 -7.77
N SER A 142 -11.54 4.94 -7.47
CA SER A 142 -10.49 5.11 -8.47
C SER A 142 -9.97 3.78 -9.03
N VAL A 143 -9.86 2.73 -8.22
CA VAL A 143 -9.52 1.38 -8.68
C VAL A 143 -10.60 0.84 -9.62
N THR A 144 -11.88 1.00 -9.26
CA THR A 144 -13.00 0.56 -10.11
C THR A 144 -12.97 1.26 -11.46
N LYS A 145 -12.79 2.59 -11.42
CA LYS A 145 -12.71 3.46 -12.59
C LYS A 145 -11.48 3.17 -13.46
N PHE A 146 -10.31 3.00 -12.86
CA PHE A 146 -9.07 2.62 -13.57
C PHE A 146 -9.21 1.29 -14.34
N ASN A 147 -10.04 0.38 -13.81
CA ASN A 147 -10.26 -0.91 -14.41
C ASN A 147 -11.35 -0.94 -15.49
N SER A 148 -12.11 0.15 -15.68
CA SER A 148 -13.17 0.21 -16.68
C SER A 148 -12.63 0.44 -18.10
N GLU A 149 -13.44 0.08 -19.10
CA GLU A 149 -13.14 0.40 -20.50
C GLU A 149 -13.14 1.91 -20.76
N GLU A 150 -13.89 2.69 -19.97
CA GLU A 150 -13.95 4.15 -20.06
C GLU A 150 -12.60 4.79 -19.79
N PHE A 151 -11.80 4.26 -18.85
CA PHE A 151 -10.48 4.80 -18.54
C PHE A 151 -9.51 4.65 -19.73
N LEU A 152 -9.52 3.49 -20.39
CA LEU A 152 -8.69 3.26 -21.58
C LEU A 152 -9.14 4.14 -22.74
N ASN A 153 -10.45 4.25 -22.97
CA ASN A 153 -11.01 5.13 -23.99
C ASN A 153 -10.62 6.60 -23.76
N TRP A 154 -10.71 7.06 -22.51
CA TRP A 154 -10.26 8.39 -22.12
C TRP A 154 -8.75 8.57 -22.35
N LEU A 155 -7.89 7.62 -21.97
CA LEU A 155 -6.45 7.69 -22.25
C LEU A 155 -6.13 7.84 -23.74
N HIS A 156 -6.90 7.19 -24.61
CA HIS A 156 -6.77 7.35 -26.07
C HIS A 156 -7.14 8.76 -26.55
N GLN A 157 -8.11 9.41 -25.89
CA GLN A 157 -8.53 10.79 -26.21
C GLN A 157 -7.49 11.84 -25.82
N VAL A 158 -6.77 11.65 -24.71
CA VAL A 158 -5.74 12.60 -24.24
C VAL A 158 -4.41 12.47 -25.03
N GLN A 159 -4.32 11.55 -26.01
CA GLN A 159 -3.21 11.39 -26.97
C GLN A 159 -1.79 11.22 -26.41
N HIS A 160 -1.63 10.77 -25.16
CA HIS A 160 -0.32 10.46 -24.58
C HIS A 160 0.03 8.98 -24.72
N GLN A 161 0.72 8.61 -25.81
CA GLN A 161 1.14 7.23 -26.11
C GLN A 161 1.96 6.55 -24.98
N SER A 162 2.74 7.34 -24.24
CA SER A 162 3.50 6.86 -23.07
C SER A 162 2.58 6.34 -21.95
N PHE A 163 1.45 6.99 -21.69
CA PHE A 163 0.52 6.58 -20.64
C PHE A 163 -0.29 5.35 -21.04
N ILE A 164 -0.65 5.19 -22.31
CA ILE A 164 -1.30 3.97 -22.80
C ILE A 164 -0.37 2.76 -22.59
N SER A 165 0.91 2.91 -22.96
CA SER A 165 1.91 1.85 -22.78
C SER A 165 2.11 1.51 -21.30
N LEU A 166 2.21 2.52 -20.44
CA LEU A 166 2.30 2.36 -18.99
C LEU A 166 1.06 1.65 -18.42
N TYR A 167 -0.14 2.09 -18.80
CA TYR A 167 -1.42 1.51 -18.38
C TYR A 167 -1.49 0.01 -18.70
N GLN A 168 -1.18 -0.36 -19.94
CA GLN A 168 -1.17 -1.76 -20.37
C GLN A 168 -0.15 -2.59 -19.58
N TYR A 169 1.04 -2.03 -19.34
CA TYR A 169 2.09 -2.70 -18.56
C TYR A 169 1.64 -2.96 -17.12
N VAL A 170 1.13 -1.94 -16.42
CA VAL A 170 0.77 -2.07 -15.00
C VAL A 170 -0.45 -2.96 -14.79
N LYS A 171 -1.46 -2.89 -15.68
CA LYS A 171 -2.65 -3.76 -15.64
C LYS A 171 -2.32 -5.24 -15.81
N LYS A 172 -1.27 -5.55 -16.58
CA LYS A 172 -0.81 -6.93 -16.79
C LYS A 172 0.08 -7.43 -15.64
N SER A 173 0.82 -6.54 -15.00
CA SER A 173 1.93 -6.91 -14.10
C SER A 173 1.55 -6.92 -12.62
N PHE A 174 0.49 -6.21 -12.23
CA PHE A 174 0.18 -5.93 -10.83
C PHE A 174 -1.28 -6.20 -10.45
N SER A 175 -1.57 -6.25 -9.15
CA SER A 175 -2.95 -6.24 -8.64
C SER A 175 -3.65 -4.92 -9.01
N PRO A 176 -4.99 -4.86 -9.04
CA PRO A 176 -5.73 -3.63 -9.33
C PRO A 176 -5.26 -2.39 -8.56
N GLU A 177 -5.02 -2.53 -7.26
CA GLU A 177 -4.60 -1.45 -6.35
C GLU A 177 -3.14 -1.06 -6.57
N THR A 178 -2.28 -2.06 -6.80
CA THR A 178 -0.86 -1.81 -7.09
C THR A 178 -0.69 -1.19 -8.48
N ALA A 179 -1.56 -1.55 -9.44
CA ALA A 179 -1.51 -1.05 -10.80
C ALA A 179 -1.83 0.44 -10.88
N ILE A 180 -2.86 0.91 -10.16
CA ILE A 180 -3.18 2.34 -10.10
C ILE A 180 -2.06 3.13 -9.40
N GLU A 181 -1.50 2.63 -8.30
CA GLU A 181 -0.34 3.25 -7.63
C GLU A 181 0.84 3.39 -8.60
N ALA A 182 1.22 2.28 -9.26
CA ALA A 182 2.31 2.27 -10.24
C ALA A 182 2.02 3.18 -11.44
N PHE A 183 0.76 3.27 -11.89
CA PHE A 183 0.36 4.18 -12.96
C PHE A 183 0.55 5.64 -12.58
N LEU A 184 0.04 6.06 -11.41
CA LEU A 184 0.12 7.44 -10.92
C LEU A 184 1.57 7.87 -10.64
N VAL A 185 2.39 6.95 -10.14
CA VAL A 185 3.83 7.18 -9.95
C VAL A 185 4.54 7.28 -11.30
N GLY A 186 4.28 6.34 -12.21
CA GLY A 186 4.90 6.30 -13.53
C GLY A 186 4.48 7.43 -14.46
N SER A 187 3.28 8.02 -14.25
CA SER A 187 2.83 9.20 -14.98
C SER A 187 3.38 10.52 -14.41
N GLY A 188 4.03 10.48 -13.24
CA GLY A 188 4.69 11.63 -12.63
C GLY A 188 3.78 12.56 -11.82
N VAL A 189 2.49 12.24 -11.69
CA VAL A 189 1.53 13.05 -10.91
C VAL A 189 1.55 12.73 -9.41
N LYS A 190 2.27 11.66 -9.02
CA LYS A 190 2.36 11.18 -7.64
C LYS A 190 3.78 10.69 -7.31
N LYS A 191 4.23 10.90 -6.08
CA LYS A 191 5.44 10.26 -5.55
C LYS A 191 5.16 8.82 -5.08
N PRO A 192 6.13 7.90 -5.15
CA PRO A 192 5.96 6.55 -4.62
C PRO A 192 5.49 6.58 -3.15
N SER A 193 4.53 5.73 -2.77
CA SER A 193 4.17 5.61 -1.36
C SER A 193 5.36 5.06 -0.57
N GLN A 194 5.87 5.86 0.37
CA GLN A 194 7.00 5.54 1.23
C GLN A 194 6.56 5.27 2.66
N LEU A 195 7.29 4.37 3.30
CA LEU A 195 7.16 4.06 4.71
C LEU A 195 8.40 4.55 5.47
N ALA A 196 8.21 4.96 6.72
CA ALA A 196 9.28 5.32 7.65
C ALA A 196 9.13 4.54 8.95
N LEU A 197 10.25 4.19 9.57
CA LEU A 197 10.26 3.58 10.90
C LEU A 197 10.33 4.68 11.95
N ALA A 198 9.46 4.61 12.98
CA ALA A 198 9.53 5.54 14.10
C ALA A 198 10.87 5.43 14.87
N ALA A 199 11.48 4.24 14.85
CA ALA A 199 12.83 3.99 15.35
C ALA A 199 13.53 2.97 14.45
N SER A 200 14.85 3.08 14.25
CA SER A 200 15.61 2.13 13.42
C SER A 200 16.07 0.89 14.18
N LYS A 201 16.02 0.89 15.51
CA LYS A 201 16.49 -0.22 16.33
C LYS A 201 15.86 -0.30 17.71
N THR A 202 15.98 -1.46 18.35
CA THR A 202 15.71 -1.66 19.77
C THR A 202 16.77 -2.53 20.45
N ASN A 203 16.94 -2.35 21.76
CA ASN A 203 17.85 -3.13 22.59
C ASN A 203 17.06 -3.86 23.68
N ILE A 204 17.15 -5.19 23.67
CA ILE A 204 16.40 -6.09 24.52
C ILE A 204 17.37 -6.80 25.46
N ARG A 205 17.10 -6.72 26.76
CA ARG A 205 17.88 -7.40 27.79
C ARG A 205 17.11 -8.62 28.30
N LEU A 206 17.64 -9.81 28.03
CA LEU A 206 17.09 -11.06 28.55
C LEU A 206 17.65 -11.35 29.95
N ILE A 207 16.76 -11.73 30.85
CA ILE A 207 17.11 -12.15 32.20
C ILE A 207 17.67 -13.59 32.13
N PRO A 208 18.63 -13.96 32.99
CA PRO A 208 19.15 -15.32 33.02
C PRO A 208 18.04 -16.35 33.28
N GLY A 209 18.05 -17.44 32.51
CA GLY A 209 17.04 -18.50 32.63
C GLY A 209 15.63 -18.10 32.16
N GLN A 210 15.47 -16.94 31.54
CA GLN A 210 14.18 -16.51 31.01
C GLN A 210 13.68 -17.48 29.94
N THR A 211 12.49 -18.05 30.17
CA THR A 211 11.80 -18.96 29.24
C THR A 211 10.51 -18.37 28.69
N LYS A 212 9.98 -17.34 29.34
CA LYS A 212 8.79 -16.64 28.87
C LYS A 212 9.14 -15.72 27.71
N ASP A 213 8.43 -15.90 26.62
CA ASP A 213 8.49 -15.03 25.45
C ASP A 213 8.11 -13.59 25.83
N VAL A 214 8.65 -12.63 25.06
CA VAL A 214 8.40 -11.20 25.28
C VAL A 214 7.93 -10.58 23.98
N ASP A 215 6.79 -9.90 24.05
CA ASP A 215 6.18 -9.23 22.92
C ASP A 215 6.64 -7.77 22.82
N TYR A 216 6.90 -7.33 21.60
CA TYR A 216 7.33 -5.99 21.22
C TYR A 216 6.57 -5.52 19.99
N VAL A 217 6.65 -4.23 19.70
CA VAL A 217 6.00 -3.63 18.55
C VAL A 217 6.95 -2.66 17.84
N VAL A 218 6.94 -2.71 16.51
CA VAL A 218 7.56 -1.68 15.66
C VAL A 218 6.46 -0.81 15.07
N GLU A 219 6.61 0.49 15.20
CA GLU A 219 5.73 1.46 14.55
C GLU A 219 6.32 1.86 13.18
N VAL A 220 5.46 1.82 12.17
CA VAL A 220 5.75 2.20 10.80
C VAL A 220 4.76 3.29 10.38
N GLN A 221 5.28 4.38 9.85
CA GLN A 221 4.51 5.52 9.37
C GLN A 221 4.48 5.51 7.84
N GLN A 222 3.30 5.69 7.24
CA GLN A 222 3.13 6.00 5.84
C GLN A 222 3.34 7.52 5.64
N GLU A 223 4.34 7.89 4.84
CA GLU A 223 4.69 9.29 4.61
C GLU A 223 3.91 9.91 3.44
N GLU A 224 3.62 9.09 2.43
CA GLU A 224 2.95 9.50 1.21
C GLU A 224 1.68 8.68 1.00
N TRP A 225 0.60 9.36 0.60
CA TRP A 225 -0.69 8.74 0.28
C TRP A 225 -0.56 7.68 -0.83
N GLY A 226 -1.57 6.83 -0.96
CA GLY A 226 -1.62 5.79 -1.99
C GLY A 226 -1.57 4.37 -1.41
N PHE A 227 -1.45 3.38 -2.30
CA PHE A 227 -1.50 1.98 -1.91
C PHE A 227 -0.13 1.46 -1.45
N VAL A 228 -0.14 0.76 -0.32
CA VAL A 228 1.01 0.11 0.29
C VAL A 228 0.70 -1.38 0.36
N GLN A 229 1.61 -2.17 -0.19
CA GLN A 229 1.71 -3.60 0.08
C GLN A 229 3.14 -3.90 0.47
N ALA A 230 3.33 -4.31 1.72
CA ALA A 230 4.64 -4.64 2.26
C ALA A 230 4.68 -6.11 2.69
N LYS A 231 5.82 -6.77 2.47
CA LYS A 231 6.16 -8.05 3.08
C LYS A 231 7.02 -7.80 4.31
N VAL A 232 6.76 -8.52 5.38
CA VAL A 232 7.51 -8.43 6.63
C VAL A 232 8.11 -9.79 6.93
N TYR A 233 9.43 -9.86 7.09
CA TYR A 233 10.12 -11.10 7.38
C TYR A 233 11.36 -10.87 8.26
N THR A 234 11.90 -11.96 8.80
CA THR A 234 13.11 -11.95 9.61
C THR A 234 14.01 -13.12 9.22
N THR A 235 15.31 -12.99 9.47
CA THR A 235 16.32 -14.01 9.13
C THR A 235 16.79 -14.82 10.34
N VAL A 236 16.21 -14.58 11.52
CA VAL A 236 16.59 -15.23 12.77
C VAL A 236 15.40 -15.99 13.36
N ASP A 237 15.69 -17.10 14.02
CA ASP A 237 14.70 -18.03 14.61
C ASP A 237 14.19 -17.57 15.99
N TRP A 238 14.91 -16.66 16.65
CA TRP A 238 14.52 -16.10 17.94
C TRP A 238 13.60 -14.88 17.84
N ILE A 239 13.25 -14.44 16.64
CA ILE A 239 12.17 -13.48 16.39
C ILE A 239 11.01 -14.20 15.71
N GLN A 240 9.84 -14.13 16.31
CA GLN A 240 8.60 -14.59 15.71
C GLN A 240 7.73 -13.39 15.32
N LEU A 241 7.36 -13.32 14.05
CA LEU A 241 6.41 -12.33 13.55
C LEU A 241 4.98 -12.82 13.74
N TRP A 242 4.10 -11.92 14.16
CA TRP A 242 2.66 -12.19 14.20
C TRP A 242 2.00 -11.93 12.85
N LYS A 243 2.68 -11.16 12.00
CA LYS A 243 2.18 -10.75 10.70
C LYS A 243 3.32 -10.62 9.69
N GLU A 244 3.12 -11.20 8.52
CA GLU A 244 4.13 -11.27 7.45
C GLU A 244 3.83 -10.31 6.29
N SER A 245 2.76 -9.51 6.39
CA SER A 245 2.42 -8.51 5.38
C SER A 245 1.67 -7.32 5.98
N LEU A 246 1.85 -6.16 5.36
CA LEU A 246 1.06 -4.95 5.64
C LEU A 246 0.35 -4.49 4.37
N THR A 247 -0.87 -4.01 4.55
CA THR A 247 -1.70 -3.37 3.52
C THR A 247 -2.28 -2.08 4.07
N ASN A 248 -2.89 -1.23 3.23
CA ASN A 248 -3.57 0.00 3.68
C ASN A 248 -4.57 -0.20 4.82
N LYS A 249 -5.17 -1.39 4.96
CA LYS A 249 -6.12 -1.71 6.05
C LYS A 249 -5.47 -1.74 7.43
N ASP A 250 -4.15 -1.80 7.49
CA ASP A 250 -3.37 -1.89 8.72
C ASP A 250 -2.90 -0.54 9.25
N PHE A 251 -3.06 0.51 8.43
CA PHE A 251 -2.72 1.86 8.78
C PHE A 251 -3.93 2.56 9.38
N ASP A 252 -3.72 3.25 10.50
CA ASP A 252 -4.74 4.09 11.12
C ASP A 252 -4.98 5.38 10.31
N GLN A 253 -5.91 6.22 10.76
CA GLN A 253 -6.24 7.49 10.10
C GLN A 253 -5.05 8.47 10.04
N GLN A 254 -4.01 8.27 10.85
CA GLN A 254 -2.79 9.07 10.85
C GLN A 254 -1.68 8.43 9.99
N GLY A 255 -1.96 7.30 9.33
CA GLY A 255 -0.99 6.58 8.53
C GLY A 255 0.00 5.76 9.36
N ARG A 256 -0.35 5.34 10.58
CA ARG A 256 0.51 4.49 11.42
C ARG A 256 0.05 3.05 11.39
N ALA A 257 1.00 2.14 11.19
CA ALA A 257 0.82 0.70 11.34
C ALA A 257 1.77 0.17 12.42
N TYR A 258 1.35 -0.91 13.06
CA TYR A 258 2.09 -1.54 14.15
C TYR A 258 2.40 -2.99 13.78
N ILE A 259 3.68 -3.36 13.79
CA ILE A 259 4.16 -4.71 13.53
C ILE A 259 4.51 -5.36 14.87
N PRO A 260 3.61 -6.17 15.45
CA PRO A 260 3.95 -6.95 16.62
C PRO A 260 4.92 -8.08 16.27
N PHE A 261 5.91 -8.25 17.12
CA PHE A 261 6.87 -9.35 17.06
C PHE A 261 7.18 -9.86 18.46
N ARG A 262 7.66 -11.10 18.53
CA ARG A 262 7.94 -11.81 19.77
C ARG A 262 9.38 -12.27 19.79
N ILE A 263 10.04 -12.11 20.92
CA ILE A 263 11.35 -12.71 21.19
C ILE A 263 11.14 -14.06 21.86
N ILE A 264 11.81 -15.09 21.34
CA ILE A 264 11.88 -16.44 21.91
C ILE A 264 13.24 -16.58 22.62
N PRO A 265 13.32 -16.40 23.95
CA PRO A 265 14.60 -16.32 24.65
C PRO A 265 15.42 -17.63 24.61
N THR A 266 14.74 -18.76 24.47
CA THR A 266 15.33 -20.10 24.48
C THR A 266 16.11 -20.43 23.22
N THR A 267 15.81 -19.77 22.09
CA THR A 267 16.49 -19.97 20.80
C THR A 267 17.63 -18.98 20.55
N VAL A 268 17.69 -17.87 21.30
CA VAL A 268 18.89 -17.01 21.32
C VAL A 268 20.07 -17.88 21.75
N GLY A 269 21.11 -18.02 20.93
CA GLY A 269 22.24 -18.91 21.23
C GLY A 269 23.32 -18.22 22.06
N LYS A 270 23.73 -17.03 21.64
CA LYS A 270 24.89 -16.28 22.15
C LYS A 270 24.49 -15.29 23.24
N LYS A 271 25.51 -14.73 23.90
CA LYS A 271 25.36 -13.66 24.89
C LYS A 271 24.87 -12.34 24.26
N TYR A 272 25.29 -12.09 23.03
CA TYR A 272 24.87 -10.95 22.22
C TYR A 272 24.51 -11.46 20.83
N GLU A 273 23.33 -11.11 20.35
CA GLU A 273 22.87 -11.37 18.99
C GLU A 273 22.13 -10.17 18.43
N THR A 274 22.22 -10.04 17.11
CA THR A 274 21.51 -9.02 16.34
C THR A 274 20.68 -9.72 15.30
N GLY A 275 19.41 -9.35 15.25
CA GLY A 275 18.45 -9.80 14.25
C GLY A 275 17.82 -8.59 13.58
N VAL A 276 17.11 -8.82 12.49
CA VAL A 276 16.47 -7.76 11.73
C VAL A 276 15.03 -8.13 11.41
N LEU A 277 14.14 -7.14 11.46
CA LEU A 277 12.86 -7.17 10.77
C LEU A 277 13.03 -6.41 9.46
N ILE A 278 12.76 -7.08 8.34
CA ILE A 278 12.85 -6.52 7.00
C ILE A 278 11.43 -6.27 6.52
N ILE A 279 11.16 -5.01 6.13
CA ILE A 279 9.87 -4.57 5.61
C ILE A 279 10.11 -4.14 4.17
N GLU A 280 9.63 -4.94 3.23
CA GLU A 280 9.90 -4.78 1.81
C GLU A 280 8.63 -4.37 1.07
N THR A 281 8.67 -3.24 0.38
CA THR A 281 7.64 -2.78 -0.55
C THR A 281 8.18 -2.85 -1.98
N GLN A 282 7.34 -2.53 -2.97
CA GLN A 282 7.77 -2.41 -4.36
C GLN A 282 8.80 -1.30 -4.62
N TYR A 283 8.94 -0.33 -3.72
CA TYR A 283 9.79 0.86 -3.90
C TYR A 283 10.97 0.94 -2.92
N GLN A 284 10.91 0.24 -1.80
CA GLN A 284 11.91 0.36 -0.75
C GLN A 284 11.98 -0.88 0.16
N THR A 285 13.13 -1.02 0.82
CA THR A 285 13.36 -2.00 1.88
C THR A 285 13.76 -1.26 3.15
N LEU A 286 12.98 -1.41 4.21
CA LEU A 286 13.31 -0.89 5.54
C LEU A 286 13.85 -2.01 6.42
N VAL A 287 14.83 -1.68 7.25
CA VAL A 287 15.48 -2.61 8.17
C VAL A 287 15.35 -2.06 9.58
N TYR A 288 14.70 -2.84 10.45
CA TYR A 288 14.61 -2.56 11.88
C TYR A 288 15.52 -3.53 12.65
N GLU A 289 16.52 -3.00 13.33
CA GLU A 289 17.51 -3.79 14.06
C GLU A 289 17.02 -4.16 15.46
N VAL A 290 17.10 -5.45 15.79
CA VAL A 290 16.77 -5.97 17.12
C VAL A 290 18.04 -6.51 17.74
N ASN A 291 18.54 -5.85 18.78
CA ASN A 291 19.70 -6.31 19.53
C ASN A 291 19.25 -7.01 20.81
N VAL A 292 19.73 -8.22 21.02
CA VAL A 292 19.47 -8.98 22.23
C VAL A 292 20.75 -9.19 23.02
N VAL A 293 20.72 -8.84 24.31
CA VAL A 293 21.80 -9.10 25.27
C VAL A 293 21.28 -10.01 26.37
N LYS A 294 21.88 -11.18 26.52
CA LYS A 294 21.69 -12.03 27.70
C LYS A 294 22.49 -11.46 28.85
N ARG A 295 21.81 -11.09 29.93
CA ARG A 295 22.47 -10.68 31.17
C ARG A 295 23.24 -11.87 31.76
N LYS A 296 24.34 -11.60 32.45
CA LYS A 296 25.02 -12.63 33.25
C LYS A 296 24.12 -13.04 34.42
N GLU A 297 24.20 -14.31 34.82
CA GLU A 297 23.53 -14.82 36.03
C GLU A 297 23.95 -14.06 37.29
N LEU A 298 25.25 -13.73 37.37
CA LEU A 298 25.86 -12.98 38.44
C LEU A 298 26.71 -11.84 37.88
N GLU A 299 26.61 -10.67 38.50
CA GLU A 299 27.55 -9.55 38.29
C GLU A 299 28.36 -9.31 39.57
N TYR A 300 29.62 -8.96 39.38
CA TYR A 300 30.58 -8.78 40.47
C TYR A 300 31.25 -7.41 40.34
N ARG A 301 31.34 -6.68 41.44
CA ARG A 301 32.02 -5.38 41.49
C ARG A 301 32.76 -5.22 42.81
N LEU A 302 33.97 -4.70 42.76
CA LEU A 302 34.69 -4.28 43.96
C LEU A 302 34.32 -2.83 44.30
N SER A 303 34.30 -2.50 45.59
CA SER A 303 34.02 -1.14 46.05
C SER A 303 35.04 -0.11 45.52
N GLN A 304 36.24 -0.55 45.15
CA GLN A 304 37.34 0.29 44.65
C GLN A 304 38.14 -0.46 43.58
N LYS A 305 38.91 0.28 42.76
CA LYS A 305 39.76 -0.29 41.69
C LYS A 305 41.03 -0.96 42.22
N SER A 306 41.53 -0.50 43.36
CA SER A 306 42.73 -1.00 44.04
C SER A 306 42.61 -0.78 45.55
N PHE A 307 43.37 -1.55 46.32
CA PHE A 307 43.34 -1.53 47.79
C PHE A 307 44.75 -1.39 48.36
N GLU A 308 44.88 -0.74 49.51
CA GLU A 308 46.16 -0.66 50.22
C GLU A 308 46.48 -1.97 50.98
N LYS A 309 47.73 -2.11 51.47
CA LYS A 309 48.18 -3.30 52.21
C LYS A 309 47.45 -3.52 53.55
N GLU A 310 46.79 -2.50 54.06
CA GLU A 310 45.99 -2.49 55.29
C GLU A 310 44.66 -1.76 55.06
N ASP A 311 43.77 -2.37 54.28
CA ASP A 311 42.55 -1.72 53.78
C ASP A 311 41.29 -2.58 54.00
N LYS A 312 40.12 -1.97 53.81
CA LYS A 312 38.82 -2.64 53.82
C LYS A 312 38.08 -2.36 52.52
N GLY A 313 37.48 -3.41 51.97
CA GLY A 313 36.70 -3.33 50.74
C GLY A 313 35.41 -4.09 50.84
N GLU A 314 34.60 -3.96 49.80
CA GLU A 314 33.41 -4.78 49.62
C GLU A 314 33.46 -5.46 48.26
N LEU A 315 33.13 -6.75 48.24
CA LEU A 315 32.74 -7.45 47.04
C LEU A 315 31.22 -7.38 46.92
N ILE A 316 30.75 -6.64 45.92
CA ILE A 316 29.34 -6.48 45.59
C ILE A 316 28.99 -7.55 44.57
N ILE A 317 28.03 -8.41 44.92
CA ILE A 317 27.52 -9.47 44.06
C ILE A 317 26.04 -9.20 43.81
N THR A 318 25.66 -9.06 42.54
CA THR A 318 24.25 -8.97 42.16
C THR A 318 23.81 -10.28 41.49
N ASN A 319 22.71 -10.84 41.98
CA ASN A 319 22.12 -12.08 41.54
C ASN A 319 20.87 -11.80 40.69
N TYR A 320 20.93 -12.21 39.42
CA TYR A 320 19.82 -12.04 38.47
C TYR A 320 19.06 -13.33 38.17
N THR A 321 19.37 -14.43 38.88
CA THR A 321 18.69 -15.72 38.67
C THR A 321 17.27 -15.77 39.23
N GLY A 322 16.97 -14.91 40.22
CA GLY A 322 15.69 -14.93 40.95
C GLY A 322 15.59 -16.00 42.04
N GLU A 323 16.61 -16.85 42.19
CA GLU A 323 16.71 -17.86 43.23
C GLU A 323 17.74 -17.45 44.30
N ASP A 324 17.58 -17.92 45.54
CA ASP A 324 18.58 -17.73 46.57
C ASP A 324 19.82 -18.60 46.28
N LEU A 325 20.97 -17.96 46.04
CA LEU A 325 22.20 -18.66 45.70
C LEU A 325 23.15 -18.75 46.90
N MET A 326 23.67 -19.96 47.15
CA MET A 326 24.79 -20.16 48.07
C MET A 326 26.11 -19.89 47.33
N ILE A 327 26.72 -18.74 47.63
CA ILE A 327 28.00 -18.33 47.03
C ILE A 327 29.16 -18.70 47.96
N HIS A 328 30.15 -19.39 47.42
CA HIS A 328 31.41 -19.71 48.07
C HIS A 328 32.51 -18.74 47.61
N ILE A 329 33.19 -18.11 48.54
CA ILE A 329 34.25 -17.14 48.25
C ILE A 329 35.59 -17.68 48.75
N ARG A 330 36.61 -17.67 47.88
CA ARG A 330 37.98 -18.09 48.20
C ARG A 330 38.99 -17.11 47.62
N PRO A 331 39.64 -16.29 48.45
CA PRO A 331 40.81 -15.55 48.05
C PRO A 331 41.97 -16.48 47.70
N SER A 332 42.81 -16.08 46.74
CA SER A 332 44.05 -16.77 46.38
C SER A 332 45.16 -16.65 47.43
N VAL A 333 45.00 -15.73 48.38
CA VAL A 333 45.99 -15.40 49.41
C VAL A 333 45.32 -15.29 50.79
N SER A 334 46.04 -15.66 51.85
CA SER A 334 45.51 -15.71 53.22
C SER A 334 45.33 -14.33 53.89
N TRP A 335 45.98 -13.31 53.34
CA TRP A 335 45.93 -11.93 53.84
C TRP A 335 44.75 -11.12 53.29
N VAL A 336 43.97 -11.67 52.35
CA VAL A 336 42.63 -11.17 52.02
C VAL A 336 41.62 -11.99 52.82
N ARG A 337 40.85 -11.34 53.69
CA ARG A 337 39.97 -12.02 54.65
C ARG A 337 38.53 -11.56 54.52
N PHE A 338 37.66 -12.53 54.30
CA PHE A 338 36.20 -12.42 54.38
C PHE A 338 35.73 -12.94 55.74
N GLU A 339 34.60 -12.44 56.24
CA GLU A 339 34.02 -12.88 57.52
C GLU A 339 33.55 -14.34 57.49
N ALA A 340 33.10 -14.80 56.32
CA ALA A 340 32.64 -16.16 56.08
C ALA A 340 33.17 -16.68 54.74
N LYS A 341 33.12 -18.00 54.57
CA LYS A 341 33.46 -18.66 53.29
C LYS A 341 32.24 -18.84 52.39
N LYS A 342 31.03 -18.70 52.94
CA LYS A 342 29.75 -18.93 52.25
C LYS A 342 28.76 -17.82 52.58
N TYR A 343 28.02 -17.36 51.58
CA TYR A 343 27.02 -16.30 51.70
C TYR A 343 25.77 -16.70 50.91
N LEU A 344 24.59 -16.57 51.53
CA LEU A 344 23.32 -16.73 50.84
C LEU A 344 22.94 -15.38 50.22
N ILE A 345 22.70 -15.35 48.90
CA ILE A 345 22.43 -14.10 48.16
C ILE A 345 21.12 -14.24 47.38
N ALA A 346 20.09 -13.51 47.82
CA ALA A 346 18.80 -13.43 47.12
C ALA A 346 18.87 -12.54 45.88
N LYS A 347 19.05 -11.22 46.07
CA LYS A 347 19.14 -10.23 44.96
C LYS A 347 20.50 -9.56 44.86
N GLN A 348 21.02 -9.06 45.97
CA GLN A 348 22.31 -8.40 46.02
C GLN A 348 22.92 -8.56 47.41
N ALA A 349 24.24 -8.72 47.48
CA ALA A 349 24.98 -8.64 48.73
C ALA A 349 26.21 -7.75 48.56
N ARG A 350 26.52 -6.97 49.60
CA ARG A 350 27.77 -6.23 49.75
C ARG A 350 28.57 -6.98 50.82
N ILE A 351 29.60 -7.71 50.39
CA ILE A 351 30.33 -8.63 51.25
C ILE A 351 31.64 -7.95 51.66
N PRO A 352 31.79 -7.55 52.94
CA PRO A 352 33.00 -6.89 53.39
C PRO A 352 34.18 -7.86 53.41
N PHE A 353 35.36 -7.35 53.05
CA PHE A 353 36.63 -8.03 53.24
C PHE A 353 37.70 -7.05 53.73
N SER A 354 38.78 -7.60 54.27
CA SER A 354 39.96 -6.82 54.67
C SER A 354 41.21 -7.33 53.98
N VAL A 355 42.10 -6.42 53.65
CA VAL A 355 43.46 -6.68 53.18
C VAL A 355 44.39 -6.43 54.36
N ARG A 356 45.09 -7.48 54.83
CA ARG A 356 46.00 -7.40 55.99
C ARG A 356 47.20 -8.32 55.80
N PHE A 357 48.28 -7.77 55.26
CA PHE A 357 49.54 -8.51 55.05
C PHE A 357 50.06 -9.05 56.39
N THR A 358 50.42 -10.34 56.44
CA THR A 358 51.14 -10.87 57.61
C THR A 358 52.58 -10.37 57.62
N SER A 359 53.27 -10.44 58.76
CA SER A 359 54.69 -10.07 58.85
C SER A 359 55.56 -10.86 57.86
N TRP A 360 55.21 -12.12 57.61
CA TRP A 360 55.86 -12.95 56.58
C TRP A 360 55.54 -12.46 55.16
N ASP A 361 54.30 -12.06 54.87
CA ASP A 361 53.93 -11.49 53.56
C ASP A 361 54.61 -10.14 53.31
N LYS A 362 54.71 -9.30 54.35
CA LYS A 362 55.46 -8.03 54.30
C LYS A 362 56.93 -8.31 53.97
N TRP A 363 57.55 -9.26 54.68
CA TRP A 363 58.95 -9.66 54.46
C TRP A 363 59.17 -10.28 53.07
N MET A 364 58.34 -11.22 52.63
CA MET A 364 58.38 -11.81 51.29
C MET A 364 58.22 -10.76 50.19
N SER A 365 57.29 -9.81 50.37
CA SER A 365 57.09 -8.72 49.41
C SER A 365 58.29 -7.78 49.32
N GLN A 366 59.07 -7.62 50.39
CA GLN A 366 60.28 -6.80 50.40
C GLN A 366 61.49 -7.54 49.81
N MET A 367 61.61 -8.85 50.04
CA MET A 367 62.76 -9.66 49.62
C MET A 367 62.70 -10.13 48.16
N PHE A 368 61.50 -10.42 47.64
CA PHE A 368 61.33 -11.07 46.34
C PHE A 368 60.60 -10.24 45.29
N SER A 369 60.13 -9.03 45.65
CA SER A 369 59.44 -8.14 44.72
C SER A 369 60.38 -6.99 44.31
N SER A 370 61.05 -7.14 43.17
CA SER A 370 61.72 -6.02 42.51
C SER A 370 60.69 -4.96 42.13
N ASN A 371 60.59 -3.85 42.86
CA ASN A 371 59.83 -2.63 42.52
C ASN A 371 58.38 -2.78 41.99
N ARG A 372 57.66 -3.87 42.26
CA ARG A 372 56.23 -3.94 41.88
C ARG A 372 55.41 -3.14 42.88
N LEU A 373 55.02 -1.92 42.47
CA LEU A 373 54.14 -1.01 43.22
C LEU A 373 52.78 -1.65 43.56
N PHE A 374 52.34 -2.65 42.78
CA PHE A 374 51.06 -3.35 42.94
C PHE A 374 51.20 -4.87 42.76
N GLN A 375 50.43 -5.63 43.55
CA GLN A 375 50.22 -7.06 43.46
C GLN A 375 48.80 -7.33 42.97
N GLN A 376 48.66 -8.13 41.92
CA GLN A 376 47.36 -8.62 41.48
C GLN A 376 47.11 -9.99 42.11
N VAL A 377 46.10 -10.07 42.97
CA VAL A 377 45.59 -11.33 43.52
C VAL A 377 44.18 -11.57 43.01
N THR A 378 43.63 -12.74 43.29
CA THR A 378 42.28 -13.11 42.84
C THR A 378 41.37 -13.54 43.97
N ILE A 379 40.08 -13.26 43.82
CA ILE A 379 38.99 -13.79 44.61
C ILE A 379 38.19 -14.73 43.71
N THR A 380 38.22 -16.02 44.02
CA THR A 380 37.43 -17.03 43.32
C THR A 380 36.04 -17.09 43.94
N VAL A 381 35.02 -16.88 43.12
CA VAL A 381 33.61 -17.00 43.50
C VAL A 381 33.04 -18.25 42.85
N GLN A 382 32.43 -19.14 43.64
CA GLN A 382 31.86 -20.40 43.17
C GLN A 382 30.42 -20.56 43.64
N THR A 383 29.57 -21.10 42.79
CA THR A 383 28.20 -21.47 43.14
C THR A 383 27.65 -22.55 42.20
N GLN A 384 26.40 -22.93 42.40
CA GLN A 384 25.66 -23.85 41.56
C GLN A 384 24.36 -23.20 41.11
N ILE A 385 24.18 -23.06 39.80
CA ILE A 385 23.00 -22.45 39.18
C ILE A 385 22.40 -23.50 38.23
N HIS A 386 21.13 -23.85 38.41
CA HIS A 386 20.45 -24.90 37.63
C HIS A 386 21.27 -26.21 37.50
N LYS A 387 21.84 -26.70 38.62
CA LYS A 387 22.74 -27.88 38.70
C LYS A 387 24.07 -27.76 37.95
N LYS A 388 24.37 -26.62 37.33
CA LYS A 388 25.67 -26.33 36.72
C LYS A 388 26.56 -25.59 37.71
N ARG A 389 27.82 -25.99 37.81
CA ARG A 389 28.81 -25.26 38.61
C ARG A 389 29.24 -24.00 37.88
N VAL A 390 29.13 -22.87 38.54
CA VAL A 390 29.57 -21.57 38.05
C VAL A 390 30.76 -21.12 38.88
N GLN A 391 31.83 -20.67 38.22
CA GLN A 391 33.02 -20.14 38.86
C GLN A 391 33.49 -18.89 38.12
N GLU A 392 33.64 -17.78 38.85
CA GLU A 392 34.24 -16.54 38.35
C GLU A 392 35.51 -16.23 39.15
N ILE A 393 36.53 -15.70 38.48
CA ILE A 393 37.78 -15.25 39.09
C ILE A 393 37.82 -13.72 39.02
N ILE A 394 37.74 -13.07 40.17
CA ILE A 394 37.71 -11.61 40.27
C ILE A 394 39.11 -11.11 40.60
N PRO A 395 39.75 -10.28 39.76
CA PRO A 395 41.04 -9.69 40.07
C PRO A 395 40.90 -8.61 41.15
N LEU A 396 41.83 -8.62 42.11
CA LEU A 396 41.97 -7.65 43.20
C LEU A 396 43.38 -7.07 43.13
N ILE A 397 43.48 -5.76 42.94
CA ILE A 397 44.77 -5.06 42.86
C ILE A 397 45.11 -4.51 44.25
N VAL A 398 46.31 -4.82 44.76
CA VAL A 398 46.74 -4.45 46.11
C VAL A 398 48.15 -3.88 46.10
N GLY A 399 48.37 -2.66 46.59
CA GLY A 399 49.68 -1.99 46.48
C GLY A 399 49.88 -0.82 47.44
N THR A 400 51.12 -0.35 47.54
CA THR A 400 51.46 0.84 48.34
C THR A 400 51.21 2.10 47.53
N GLN A 401 50.48 3.06 48.10
CA GLN A 401 50.52 4.44 47.61
C GLN A 401 51.96 4.96 47.70
N THR A 402 52.65 4.91 46.58
CA THR A 402 53.75 5.82 46.27
C THR A 402 53.60 6.18 44.80
N ASP A 403 52.70 7.12 44.51
CA ASP A 403 53.04 8.26 43.63
C ASP A 403 52.04 9.42 43.75
N PRO A 404 52.53 10.68 43.85
CA PRO A 404 51.73 11.89 43.90
C PRO A 404 51.28 12.29 42.49
N LEU A 405 50.38 11.52 41.88
CA LEU A 405 49.75 11.85 40.59
C LEU A 405 48.21 11.82 40.63
N HIS A 406 47.61 11.81 41.82
CA HIS A 406 46.18 12.05 42.01
C HIS A 406 45.83 13.51 42.31
N SER A 407 46.43 14.42 41.54
CA SER A 407 45.76 15.66 41.14
C SER A 407 45.55 15.57 39.64
N VAL A 408 44.30 15.72 39.16
CA VAL A 408 43.83 15.43 37.79
C VAL A 408 43.54 13.92 37.67
N ILE A 409 42.32 13.41 37.85
CA ILE A 409 41.12 13.65 37.04
C ILE A 409 39.91 13.64 38.00
N LYS A 410 39.48 14.83 38.42
CA LYS A 410 38.05 15.12 38.56
C LYS A 410 37.69 15.77 37.23
N LEU A 411 36.91 15.09 36.40
CA LEU A 411 35.99 15.61 35.39
C LEU A 411 35.51 14.42 34.53
N GLU A 412 34.23 14.47 34.17
CA GLU A 412 33.49 13.56 33.29
C GLU A 412 32.93 12.28 33.94
N ASP A 413 31.98 12.49 34.85
CA ASP A 413 30.70 11.77 34.85
C ASP A 413 29.59 12.83 34.84
N GLN A 414 29.36 13.43 33.67
CA GLN A 414 28.08 14.01 33.29
C GLN A 414 27.81 13.62 31.84
N GLU A 415 26.52 13.34 31.57
CA GLU A 415 25.92 12.85 30.31
C GLU A 415 26.10 11.34 30.09
N SER A 416 25.05 10.52 29.99
CA SER A 416 23.76 10.76 29.34
C SER A 416 22.64 9.86 29.91
N ASP A 417 21.69 10.47 30.60
CA ASP A 417 20.28 10.06 30.59
C ASP A 417 19.54 11.13 29.76
N VAL A 418 19.32 10.82 28.48
CA VAL A 418 18.19 11.30 27.65
C VAL A 418 17.81 10.15 26.72
#